data_AF-A0AAN9QFS1-F1
#
_entry.id   AF-A0AAN9QFS1-F1
#
_cell.length_a   1.000
_cell.length_b   1.000
_cell.length_c   1.000
_cell.angle_alpha   90.00
_cell.angle_beta   90.00
_cell.angle_gamma   90.00
#
_symmetry.space_group_name_H-M   'P 1'
#
loop_
_entity.id
_entity.type
_entity.pdbx_description
1 polymer ?
#
loop_
_entity_poly.entity_id
_entity_poly.type
_entity_poly.pdbx_seq_one_letter_code
_entity_poly.pdbx_strand_id
1 'polypeptide(L)'
;MASGTQSAGMLTREQLCHLFGRFTFLTSQPDVKKRIAEAVRDKQEAVAVTTAIQEEIFLEMGVDPRFGISCLGKVNTVYENDQDLVIQFYKFLSKEEMACDEAELGEEEFAEKMCNQQKLQDQQLEMLKYMRKFHLDDQSAILEKLHKQMENGNYESEASILSAEQIEEIVSRKVTPLYTPS
;
A
#
# COMPACT_ATOMS: atom_id res chain seq x y z
N MET A 1 -8.47 -8.65 34.57
CA MET A 1 -7.03 -8.53 34.26
C MET A 1 -6.93 -7.61 33.05
N ALA A 2 -6.82 -6.31 33.29
CA ALA A 2 -6.65 -5.33 32.22
C ALA A 2 -5.17 -5.32 31.83
N SER A 3 -4.83 -5.87 30.66
CA SER A 3 -3.50 -5.77 30.10
C SER A 3 -3.25 -4.30 29.75
N GLY A 4 -2.37 -3.65 30.51
CA GLY A 4 -1.93 -2.30 30.21
C GLY A 4 -1.20 -2.27 28.88
N THR A 5 -1.74 -1.49 27.93
CA THR A 5 -1.04 -0.88 26.77
C THR A 5 -2.06 -0.15 25.87
N GLN A 6 -2.99 0.62 26.45
CA GLN A 6 -3.75 1.65 25.71
C GLN A 6 -3.30 3.06 26.11
N SER A 7 -2.00 3.24 26.38
CA SER A 7 -1.47 4.48 26.98
C SER A 7 -1.50 5.71 26.05
N ALA A 8 -1.90 5.55 24.79
CA ALA A 8 -1.94 6.63 23.81
C ALA A 8 -3.31 6.83 23.12
N GLY A 9 -4.36 6.13 23.56
CA GLY A 9 -5.64 6.14 22.84
C GLY A 9 -5.54 5.57 21.42
N MET A 10 -4.61 4.62 21.23
CA MET A 10 -4.30 3.94 19.97
C MET A 10 -4.15 2.43 20.21
N LEU A 11 -4.39 1.63 19.17
CA LEU A 11 -4.05 0.21 19.15
C LEU A 11 -2.54 0.01 19.27
N THR A 12 -2.14 -1.05 19.96
CA THR A 12 -0.74 -1.46 20.01
C THR A 12 -0.26 -2.02 18.67
N ARG A 13 1.06 -2.03 18.48
CA ARG A 13 1.71 -2.70 17.35
C ARG A 13 1.28 -4.15 17.20
N GLU A 14 1.19 -4.90 18.32
CA GLU A 14 0.79 -6.31 18.31
C GLU A 14 -0.66 -6.48 17.85
N GLN A 15 -1.57 -5.63 18.31
CA GLN A 15 -2.97 -5.64 17.87
C GLN A 15 -3.12 -5.29 16.39
N LEU A 16 -2.35 -4.32 15.89
CA LEU A 16 -2.32 -3.99 14.47
C LEU A 16 -1.79 -5.15 13.62
N CYS A 17 -0.65 -5.74 13.99
CA CYS A 17 -0.11 -6.91 13.29
C CYS A 17 -1.09 -8.10 13.33
N HIS A 18 -1.79 -8.31 14.45
CA HIS A 18 -2.82 -9.34 14.56
C HIS A 18 -3.97 -9.09 13.58
N LEU A 19 -4.51 -7.87 13.54
CA LEU A 19 -5.54 -7.48 12.59
C LEU A 19 -5.09 -7.76 11.15
N PHE A 20 -3.90 -7.29 10.77
CA PHE A 20 -3.40 -7.44 9.40
C PHE A 20 -3.29 -8.90 8.98
N GLY A 21 -2.72 -9.74 9.85
CA GLY A 21 -2.56 -11.17 9.61
C GLY A 21 -3.90 -11.91 9.57
N ARG A 22 -4.77 -11.64 10.55
CA ARG A 22 -6.09 -12.29 10.66
C ARG A 22 -6.99 -11.93 9.50
N PHE A 23 -7.03 -10.65 9.11
CA PHE A 23 -7.79 -10.18 7.97
C PHE A 23 -7.32 -10.83 6.67
N THR A 24 -6.02 -10.80 6.41
CA THR A 24 -5.42 -11.44 5.21
C THR A 24 -5.75 -12.93 5.15
N PHE A 25 -5.70 -13.61 6.28
CA PHE A 25 -6.07 -15.02 6.35
C PHE A 25 -7.55 -15.23 6.03
N LEU A 26 -8.45 -14.47 6.66
CA LEU A 26 -9.89 -14.61 6.46
C LEU A 26 -10.30 -14.30 5.02
N THR A 27 -9.83 -13.19 4.43
CA THR A 27 -10.19 -12.81 3.05
C THR A 27 -9.60 -13.74 1.99
N SER A 28 -8.64 -14.59 2.35
CA SER A 28 -8.17 -15.67 1.46
C SER A 28 -9.07 -16.91 1.47
N GLN A 29 -9.97 -17.06 2.45
CA GLN A 29 -10.83 -18.24 2.58
C GLN A 29 -11.99 -18.20 1.56
N PRO A 30 -12.29 -19.33 0.88
CA PRO A 30 -13.38 -19.39 -0.10
C PRO A 30 -14.73 -18.92 0.43
N ASP A 31 -15.08 -19.28 1.66
CA ASP A 31 -16.36 -18.91 2.27
C ASP A 31 -16.46 -17.40 2.51
N VAL A 32 -15.36 -16.75 2.89
CA VAL A 32 -15.33 -15.30 3.10
C VAL A 32 -15.38 -14.57 1.76
N LYS A 33 -14.63 -15.03 0.74
CA LYS A 33 -14.73 -14.48 -0.61
C LYS A 33 -16.16 -14.57 -1.15
N LYS A 34 -16.80 -15.73 -0.97
CA LYS A 34 -18.19 -15.94 -1.33
C LYS A 34 -19.13 -15.00 -0.59
N ARG A 35 -18.92 -14.79 0.72
CA ARG A 35 -19.68 -13.81 1.52
C ARG A 35 -19.58 -12.40 0.96
N ILE A 36 -18.38 -11.94 0.58
CA ILE A 36 -18.18 -10.60 0.01
C ILE A 36 -18.88 -10.50 -1.36
N ALA A 37 -18.67 -11.47 -2.25
CA ALA A 37 -19.31 -11.50 -3.57
C ALA A 37 -20.85 -11.58 -3.48
N GLU A 38 -21.40 -12.33 -2.52
CA GLU A 38 -22.84 -12.41 -2.26
C GLU A 38 -23.41 -11.05 -1.88
N ALA A 39 -22.76 -10.34 -0.97
CA ALA A 39 -23.19 -9.01 -0.56
C ALA A 39 -23.17 -8.00 -1.72
N VAL A 40 -22.14 -8.06 -2.58
CA VAL A 40 -22.08 -7.23 -3.80
C VAL A 40 -23.24 -7.53 -4.75
N ARG A 41 -23.59 -8.81 -4.95
CA ARG A 41 -24.79 -9.19 -5.72
C ARG A 41 -26.08 -8.66 -5.10
N ASP A 42 -26.13 -8.57 -3.78
CA ASP A 42 -27.23 -7.98 -3.02
C ASP A 42 -27.16 -6.44 -2.94
N LYS A 43 -26.30 -5.81 -3.76
CA LYS A 43 -26.09 -4.36 -3.90
C LYS A 43 -25.51 -3.68 -2.66
N GLN A 44 -24.79 -4.41 -1.83
CA GLN A 44 -23.95 -3.83 -0.78
C GLN A 44 -22.56 -3.52 -1.35
N GLU A 45 -21.87 -2.54 -0.75
CA GLU A 45 -20.49 -2.23 -1.13
C GLU A 45 -19.54 -3.30 -0.55
N ALA A 46 -18.56 -3.78 -1.31
CA ALA A 46 -17.63 -4.79 -0.79
C ALA A 46 -16.87 -4.27 0.43
N VAL A 47 -16.53 -2.98 0.42
CA VAL A 47 -15.86 -2.30 1.54
C VAL A 47 -16.67 -2.36 2.84
N ALA A 48 -18.00 -2.38 2.78
CA ALA A 48 -18.83 -2.51 3.98
C ALA A 48 -18.67 -3.90 4.61
N VAL A 49 -18.53 -4.94 3.77
CA VAL A 49 -18.31 -6.31 4.24
C VAL A 49 -16.90 -6.51 4.76
N THR A 50 -15.88 -5.96 4.07
CA THR A 50 -14.50 -6.02 4.57
C THR A 50 -14.35 -5.25 5.87
N THR A 51 -15.02 -4.10 6.01
CA THR A 51 -15.11 -3.37 7.28
C THR A 51 -15.74 -4.24 8.35
N ALA A 52 -16.87 -4.91 8.09
CA ALA A 52 -17.49 -5.81 9.06
C ALA A 52 -16.56 -6.96 9.49
N ILE A 53 -15.73 -7.48 8.58
CA ILE A 53 -14.69 -8.48 8.93
C ILE A 53 -13.64 -7.85 9.86
N GLN A 54 -13.21 -6.60 9.63
CA GLN A 54 -12.31 -5.89 10.55
C GLN A 54 -12.96 -5.73 11.93
N GLU A 55 -14.25 -5.38 11.99
CA GLU A 55 -15.02 -5.27 13.24
C GLU A 55 -15.10 -6.60 13.99
N GLU A 56 -15.35 -7.72 13.29
CA GLU A 56 -15.33 -9.07 13.85
C GLU A 56 -13.97 -9.39 14.50
N ILE A 57 -12.87 -9.06 13.82
CA ILE A 57 -11.51 -9.26 14.35
C ILE A 57 -11.25 -8.37 15.58
N PHE A 58 -11.72 -7.12 15.57
CA PHE A 58 -11.60 -6.26 16.74
C PHE A 58 -12.36 -6.85 17.94
N LEU A 59 -13.57 -7.37 17.75
CA LEU A 59 -14.32 -8.05 18.79
C LEU A 59 -13.61 -9.31 19.30
N GLU A 60 -13.01 -10.12 18.42
CA GLU A 60 -12.18 -11.28 18.79
C GLU A 60 -11.02 -10.86 19.72
N MET A 61 -10.43 -9.68 19.48
CA MET A 61 -9.35 -9.12 20.31
C MET A 61 -9.83 -8.41 21.58
N GLY A 62 -11.15 -8.31 21.83
CA GLY A 62 -11.70 -7.53 22.93
C GLY A 62 -11.57 -6.02 22.75
N VAL A 63 -11.46 -5.55 21.51
CA VAL A 63 -11.36 -4.14 21.10
C VAL A 63 -12.72 -3.66 20.61
N ASP A 64 -13.14 -2.46 21.03
CA ASP A 64 -14.32 -1.81 20.47
C ASP A 64 -14.11 -1.50 18.98
N PRO A 65 -14.98 -1.96 18.06
CA PRO A 65 -14.77 -1.78 16.62
C PRO A 65 -14.67 -0.32 16.18
N ARG A 66 -15.48 0.58 16.76
CA ARG A 66 -15.44 2.02 16.40
C ARG A 66 -14.10 2.63 16.78
N PHE A 67 -13.59 2.28 17.96
CA PHE A 67 -12.24 2.65 18.38
C PHE A 67 -11.18 2.07 17.43
N GLY A 68 -11.27 0.77 17.09
CA GLY A 68 -10.32 0.09 16.20
C GLY A 68 -10.24 0.73 14.82
N ILE A 69 -11.38 0.97 14.18
CA ILE A 69 -11.45 1.65 12.88
C ILE A 69 -10.92 3.08 12.96
N SER A 70 -11.26 3.83 14.01
CA SER A 70 -10.70 5.18 14.22
C SER A 70 -9.17 5.18 14.36
N CYS A 71 -8.59 4.10 14.91
CA CYS A 71 -7.15 3.93 15.01
C CYS A 71 -6.50 3.73 13.63
N LEU A 72 -7.13 2.98 12.71
CA LEU A 72 -6.56 2.73 11.37
C LEU A 72 -6.26 4.03 10.62
N GLY A 73 -7.15 5.02 10.71
CA GLY A 73 -6.93 6.36 10.12
C GLY A 73 -5.77 7.16 10.72
N LYS A 74 -5.18 6.71 11.83
CA LYS A 74 -4.10 7.39 12.57
C LYS A 74 -2.77 6.63 12.55
N VAL A 75 -2.72 5.43 11.94
CA VAL A 75 -1.52 4.56 11.95
C VAL A 75 -0.31 5.31 11.41
N ASN A 76 -0.45 5.97 10.25
CA ASN A 76 0.65 6.69 9.61
C ASN A 76 1.17 7.88 10.44
N THR A 77 0.34 8.49 11.29
CA THR A 77 0.75 9.61 12.14
C THR A 77 1.36 9.14 13.45
N VAL A 78 0.76 8.13 14.09
CA VAL A 78 1.23 7.65 15.41
C VAL A 78 2.47 6.77 15.28
N TYR A 79 2.60 6.02 14.18
CA TYR A 79 3.69 5.10 13.92
C TYR A 79 4.60 5.54 12.76
N GLU A 80 4.67 6.84 12.48
CA GLU A 80 5.50 7.39 11.39
C GLU A 80 6.97 6.93 11.43
N ASN A 81 7.49 6.67 12.64
CA ASN A 81 8.87 6.24 12.87
C ASN A 81 9.06 4.70 12.83
N ASP A 82 7.98 3.91 12.81
CA ASP A 82 8.03 2.45 12.66
C ASP A 82 7.72 2.07 11.21
N GLN A 83 8.74 2.20 10.35
CA GLN A 83 8.59 1.95 8.91
C GLN A 83 8.10 0.53 8.61
N ASP A 84 8.54 -0.48 9.38
CA ASP A 84 8.11 -1.86 9.18
C ASP A 84 6.60 -2.01 9.40
N LEU A 85 6.07 -1.38 10.46
CA LEU A 85 4.64 -1.40 10.74
C LEU A 85 3.83 -0.64 9.68
N VAL A 86 4.32 0.54 9.26
CA VAL A 86 3.68 1.34 8.20
C VAL A 86 3.64 0.55 6.88
N ILE A 87 4.71 -0.15 6.52
CA ILE A 87 4.75 -1.03 5.34
C ILE A 87 3.72 -2.16 5.48
N GLN A 88 3.59 -2.78 6.65
CA GLN A 88 2.57 -3.81 6.87
C GLN A 88 1.15 -3.24 6.78
N PHE A 89 0.93 -2.03 7.26
CA PHE A 89 -0.36 -1.35 7.15
C PHE A 89 -0.76 -1.11 5.68
N TYR A 90 0.15 -0.61 4.84
CA TYR A 90 -0.13 -0.46 3.40
C TYR A 90 -0.36 -1.79 2.69
N LYS A 91 0.37 -2.85 3.07
CA LYS A 91 0.09 -4.21 2.58
C LYS A 91 -1.30 -4.68 2.96
N PHE A 92 -1.74 -4.39 4.18
CA PHE A 92 -3.09 -4.70 4.65
C PHE A 92 -4.16 -3.96 3.82
N LEU A 93 -4.01 -2.65 3.59
CA LEU A 93 -4.93 -1.88 2.75
C LEU A 93 -5.00 -2.43 1.31
N SER A 94 -3.85 -2.80 0.74
CA SER A 94 -3.81 -3.44 -0.57
C SER A 94 -4.54 -4.78 -0.59
N LYS A 95 -4.49 -5.57 0.50
CA LYS A 95 -5.25 -6.83 0.60
C LYS A 95 -6.75 -6.61 0.77
N GLU A 96 -7.15 -5.53 1.42
CA GLU A 96 -8.56 -5.11 1.46
C GLU A 96 -9.04 -4.71 0.06
N GLU A 97 -8.30 -3.84 -0.64
CA GLU A 97 -8.64 -3.43 -2.00
C GLU A 97 -8.78 -4.64 -2.93
N MET A 98 -7.81 -5.57 -2.91
CA MET A 98 -7.87 -6.80 -3.71
C MET A 98 -9.11 -7.64 -3.39
N ALA A 99 -9.53 -7.73 -2.12
CA ALA A 99 -10.71 -8.51 -1.74
C ALA A 99 -12.01 -7.83 -2.21
N CYS A 100 -12.04 -6.50 -2.24
CA CYS A 100 -13.15 -5.73 -2.82
C CYS A 100 -13.18 -5.91 -4.34
N ASP A 101 -12.06 -5.69 -5.02
CA ASP A 101 -11.94 -5.85 -6.47
C ASP A 101 -12.34 -7.25 -6.94
N GLU A 102 -11.92 -8.30 -6.24
CA GLU A 102 -12.27 -9.69 -6.59
C GLU A 102 -13.77 -9.96 -6.52
N ALA A 103 -14.50 -9.24 -5.65
CA ALA A 103 -15.93 -9.38 -5.49
C ALA A 103 -16.74 -8.46 -6.42
N GLU A 104 -16.19 -7.30 -6.76
CA GLU A 104 -16.84 -6.27 -7.59
C GLU A 104 -16.59 -6.46 -9.08
N LEU A 105 -15.38 -6.91 -9.45
CA LEU A 105 -14.99 -7.18 -10.82
C LEU A 105 -15.38 -8.61 -11.21
N GLY A 106 -15.67 -8.80 -12.50
CA GLY A 106 -15.75 -10.15 -13.06
C GLY A 106 -14.39 -10.86 -13.05
N GLU A 107 -14.38 -12.18 -13.15
CA GLU A 107 -13.13 -12.98 -13.14
C GLU A 107 -12.10 -12.49 -14.17
N GLU A 108 -12.55 -12.10 -15.37
CA GLU A 108 -11.70 -11.59 -16.45
C GLU A 108 -11.10 -10.22 -16.13
N GLU A 109 -11.93 -9.26 -15.72
CA GLU A 109 -11.51 -7.91 -15.36
C GLU A 109 -10.57 -7.92 -14.15
N PHE A 110 -10.86 -8.75 -13.15
CA PHE A 110 -9.99 -8.94 -12.00
C PHE A 110 -8.64 -9.53 -12.41
N ALA A 111 -8.63 -10.56 -13.27
CA ALA A 111 -7.40 -11.16 -13.76
C ALA A 111 -6.55 -10.17 -14.59
N GLU A 112 -7.20 -9.32 -15.40
CA GLU A 112 -6.52 -8.26 -16.13
C GLU A 112 -5.92 -7.21 -15.18
N LYS A 113 -6.69 -6.72 -14.19
CA LYS A 113 -6.21 -5.77 -13.17
C LYS A 113 -4.98 -6.34 -12.45
N MET A 114 -5.04 -7.60 -12.01
CA MET A 114 -3.92 -8.28 -11.35
C MET A 114 -2.69 -8.43 -12.26
N CYS A 115 -2.90 -8.75 -13.55
CA CYS A 115 -1.81 -8.84 -14.52
C CYS A 115 -1.12 -7.50 -14.73
N ASN A 116 -1.91 -6.42 -14.88
CA ASN A 116 -1.38 -5.08 -15.08
C ASN A 116 -0.63 -4.58 -13.83
N GLN A 117 -1.16 -4.83 -12.64
CA GLN A 117 -0.49 -4.52 -11.38
C GLN A 117 0.83 -5.28 -11.23
N GLN A 118 0.88 -6.56 -11.58
CA GLN A 118 2.12 -7.35 -11.54
C GLN A 118 3.17 -6.79 -12.52
N LYS A 119 2.77 -6.48 -13.76
CA LYS A 119 3.68 -5.88 -14.76
C LYS A 119 4.26 -4.54 -14.26
N LEU A 120 3.44 -3.71 -13.64
CA LEU A 120 3.87 -2.44 -13.06
C LEU A 120 4.90 -2.66 -11.95
N GLN A 121 4.66 -3.61 -11.03
CA GLN A 121 5.62 -3.95 -9.97
C GLN A 121 6.95 -4.46 -10.53
N ASP A 122 6.90 -5.29 -11.57
CA ASP A 122 8.09 -5.80 -12.24
C ASP A 122 8.89 -4.66 -12.89
N GLN A 123 8.21 -3.71 -13.54
CA GLN A 123 8.83 -2.51 -14.11
C GLN A 123 9.47 -1.61 -13.06
N GLN A 124 8.80 -1.36 -11.93
CA GLN A 124 9.37 -0.63 -10.79
C GLN A 124 10.62 -1.32 -10.25
N LEU A 125 10.59 -2.65 -10.12
CA LEU A 125 11.74 -3.43 -9.65
C LEU A 125 12.93 -3.36 -10.63
N GLU A 126 12.68 -3.48 -11.93
CA GLU A 126 13.72 -3.34 -12.95
C GLU A 126 14.32 -1.92 -12.97
N MET A 127 13.49 -0.88 -12.82
CA MET A 127 13.95 0.49 -12.66
C MET A 127 14.87 0.64 -11.43
N LEU A 128 14.49 0.10 -10.27
CA LEU A 128 15.31 0.15 -9.06
C LEU A 128 16.62 -0.65 -9.22
N LYS A 129 16.59 -1.80 -9.90
CA LYS A 129 17.81 -2.54 -10.27
C LYS A 129 18.71 -1.74 -11.20
N TYR A 130 18.15 -1.01 -12.16
CA TYR A 130 18.90 -0.14 -13.07
C TYR A 130 19.54 1.03 -12.31
N MET A 131 18.75 1.72 -11.49
CA MET A 131 19.18 2.86 -10.67
C MET A 131 20.38 2.52 -9.77
N ARG A 132 20.44 1.31 -9.21
CA ARG A 132 21.56 0.86 -8.36
C ARG A 132 22.92 0.84 -9.07
N LYS A 133 22.98 0.96 -10.40
CA LYS A 133 24.22 1.03 -11.17
C LYS A 133 24.90 2.40 -11.09
N PHE A 134 24.19 3.45 -10.65
CA PHE A 134 24.70 4.82 -10.60
C PHE A 134 25.27 5.20 -9.23
N HIS A 135 25.99 6.33 -9.15
CA HIS A 135 26.50 6.86 -7.88
C HIS A 135 25.35 7.28 -6.95
N LEU A 136 25.58 7.28 -5.64
CA LEU A 136 24.55 7.60 -4.63
C LEU A 136 23.88 8.96 -4.88
N ASP A 137 24.64 9.98 -5.27
CA ASP A 137 24.07 11.30 -5.58
C ASP A 137 23.10 11.26 -6.75
N ASP A 138 23.35 10.39 -7.73
CA ASP A 138 22.49 10.23 -8.90
C ASP A 138 21.28 9.39 -8.56
N GLN A 139 21.43 8.35 -7.74
CA GLN A 139 20.31 7.61 -7.18
C GLN A 139 19.35 8.53 -6.42
N SER A 140 19.88 9.43 -5.57
CA SER A 140 19.08 10.43 -4.87
C SER A 140 18.35 11.37 -5.82
N ALA A 141 19.02 11.86 -6.87
CA ALA A 141 18.40 12.73 -7.87
C ALA A 141 17.29 12.02 -8.67
N ILE A 142 17.49 10.74 -8.99
CA ILE A 142 16.49 9.89 -9.67
C ILE A 142 15.27 9.72 -8.76
N LEU A 143 15.46 9.39 -7.48
CA LEU A 143 14.37 9.22 -6.51
C LEU A 143 13.61 10.53 -6.26
N GLU A 144 14.31 11.67 -6.14
CA GLU A 144 13.67 12.99 -6.02
C GLU A 144 12.82 13.33 -7.25
N LYS A 145 13.31 13.00 -8.45
CA LYS A 145 12.56 13.23 -9.68
C LYS A 145 11.33 12.34 -9.75
N LEU A 146 11.46 11.07 -9.37
CA LEU A 146 10.37 10.10 -9.28
C LEU A 146 9.30 10.57 -8.29
N HIS A 147 9.71 11.03 -7.10
CA HIS A 147 8.80 11.58 -6.09
C HIS A 147 7.98 12.75 -6.65
N LYS A 148 8.64 13.72 -7.29
CA LYS A 148 7.96 14.86 -7.94
C LYS A 148 7.02 14.41 -9.06
N GLN A 149 7.39 13.36 -9.80
CA GLN A 149 6.53 12.82 -10.85
C GLN A 149 5.25 12.21 -10.26
N MET A 150 5.38 11.44 -9.17
CA MET A 150 4.23 10.89 -8.46
C MET A 150 3.33 11.97 -7.88
N GLU A 151 3.90 13.01 -7.25
CA GLU A 151 3.14 14.15 -6.74
C GLU A 151 2.36 14.88 -7.85
N ASN A 152 3.02 15.16 -8.98
CA ASN A 152 2.39 15.84 -10.12
C ASN A 152 1.34 14.98 -10.84
N GLY A 153 1.52 13.65 -10.82
CA GLY A 153 0.58 12.67 -11.35
C GLY A 153 -0.52 12.28 -10.36
N ASN A 154 -0.70 13.03 -9.26
CA ASN A 154 -1.69 12.74 -8.22
C ASN A 154 -1.63 11.28 -7.70
N TYR A 155 -0.42 10.73 -7.63
CA TYR A 155 -0.14 9.35 -7.20
C TYR A 155 -0.79 8.26 -8.07
N GLU A 156 -1.09 8.55 -9.33
CA GLU A 156 -1.49 7.53 -10.31
C GLU A 156 -0.38 6.48 -10.48
N SER A 157 -0.79 5.22 -10.67
CA SER A 157 0.12 4.07 -10.73
C SER A 157 1.20 4.23 -11.79
N GLU A 158 0.87 4.78 -12.96
CA GLU A 158 1.80 4.97 -14.08
C GLU A 158 2.89 6.02 -13.78
N ALA A 159 2.62 6.97 -12.88
CA ALA A 159 3.57 8.01 -12.50
C ALA A 159 4.75 7.47 -11.65
N SER A 160 4.71 6.20 -11.25
CA SER A 160 5.70 5.55 -10.38
C SER A 160 6.87 4.87 -11.13
N ILE A 161 6.97 5.05 -12.45
CA ILE A 161 8.08 4.52 -13.27
C ILE A 161 8.84 5.64 -13.97
N LEU A 162 10.16 5.48 -14.07
CA LEU A 162 11.03 6.20 -14.99
C LEU A 162 11.63 5.21 -15.99
N SER A 163 11.62 5.58 -17.26
CA SER A 163 12.35 4.86 -18.32
C SER A 163 13.87 4.99 -18.15
N ALA A 164 14.63 4.10 -18.80
CA ALA A 164 16.09 4.16 -18.77
C ALA A 164 16.61 5.47 -19.36
N GLU A 165 15.97 5.96 -20.43
CA GLU A 165 16.29 7.22 -21.09
C GLU A 165 16.09 8.42 -20.14
N GLN A 166 14.99 8.42 -19.38
CA GLN A 166 14.73 9.46 -18.37
C GLN A 166 15.77 9.41 -17.24
N ILE A 167 16.17 8.22 -16.80
CA ILE A 167 17.21 8.04 -15.78
C ILE A 167 18.56 8.58 -16.28
N GLU A 168 18.94 8.25 -17.50
CA GLU A 168 20.18 8.73 -18.12
C GLU A 168 20.20 10.25 -18.27
N GLU A 169 19.07 10.85 -18.64
CA GLU A 169 18.94 12.31 -18.73
C GLU A 169 19.16 13.01 -17.37
N ILE A 170 18.66 12.43 -16.28
CA ILE A 170 18.85 12.96 -14.93
C ILE A 170 20.33 12.92 -14.55
N VAL A 171 21.01 11.81 -14.84
CA VAL A 171 22.43 11.61 -14.56
C VAL A 171 23.29 12.56 -15.42
N SER A 172 22.98 12.70 -16.71
CA SER A 172 23.77 13.50 -17.65
C SER A 172 23.68 15.00 -17.38
N ARG A 173 22.53 15.51 -16.93
CA ARG A 173 22.32 16.94 -16.64
C ARG A 173 23.27 17.47 -15.56
N LYS A 174 23.81 16.61 -14.68
CA LYS A 174 24.82 17.00 -13.68
C LYS A 174 26.24 17.14 -14.22
N VAL A 175 26.57 16.55 -15.36
CA VAL A 175 27.95 16.49 -15.89
C VAL A 175 28.34 17.74 -16.67
N THR A 176 27.45 18.73 -16.82
CA THR A 176 27.77 19.97 -17.56
C THR A 176 28.76 20.84 -16.78
N PRO A 177 30.01 21.03 -17.23
CA PRO A 177 30.93 21.98 -16.60
C PRO A 177 30.40 23.40 -16.85
N LEU A 178 30.33 24.22 -15.81
CA LEU A 178 30.17 25.67 -15.92
C LEU A 178 31.35 26.21 -16.74
N TYR A 179 31.14 26.40 -18.03
CA TYR A 179 32.11 27.05 -18.90
C TYR A 179 32.10 28.56 -18.58
N THR A 180 33.06 29.02 -17.77
CA THR A 180 33.35 30.45 -17.61
C THR A 180 34.34 30.88 -18.69
N PRO A 181 33.95 31.69 -19.68
CA PRO A 181 34.91 32.29 -20.62
C PRO A 181 35.77 33.31 -19.86
N SER A 182 37.08 33.26 -20.11
CA SER A 182 38.07 34.24 -19.64
C SER A 182 37.96 35.57 -20.37
#